data_AF-A0A5S3TTL7-F1
#
_entry.id   AF-A0A5S3TTL7-F1
#
_cell.length_a   1.000
_cell.length_b   1.000
_cell.length_c   1.000
_cell.angle_alpha   90.00
_cell.angle_beta   90.00
_cell.angle_gamma   90.00
#
_symmetry.space_group_name_H-M   'P 1'
#
loop_
_entity.id
_entity.type
_entity.pdbx_description
1 polymer ?
#
loop_
_entity_poly.entity_id
_entity_poly.type
_entity_poly.pdbx_seq_one_letter_code
_entity_poly.pdbx_strand_id
1 'polypeptide(L)'
;MNTNLKSIELTEKQPSIASDEDYIALYEKGTEYIYYVRNYVMSQEFIVLSAGMFELLPEEHRPITNVFVQSNFYVLRQLKSLIREHVLQSGQLQHFYHLFNCSIADFFENL
;
A
#
# COMPACT_ATOMS: atom_id res chain seq x y z
N MET A 1 16.22 41.83 17.67
CA MET A 1 14.98 41.03 17.67
C MET A 1 15.39 39.59 17.41
N ASN A 2 15.39 38.75 18.46
CA ASN A 2 15.87 37.36 18.40
C ASN A 2 14.71 36.45 18.01
N THR A 3 14.73 35.93 16.79
CA THR A 3 13.83 34.86 16.37
C THR A 3 14.46 33.53 16.81
N ASN A 4 13.88 32.95 17.86
CA ASN A 4 14.28 31.67 18.42
C ASN A 4 13.94 30.56 17.41
N LEU A 5 14.91 30.20 16.57
CA LEU A 5 14.89 28.97 15.78
C LEU A 5 14.99 27.81 16.78
N LYS A 6 13.83 27.29 17.19
CA LYS A 6 13.76 26.01 17.90
C LYS A 6 14.25 24.93 16.95
N SER A 7 15.55 24.67 17.02
CA SER A 7 16.18 23.42 16.66
C SER A 7 15.39 22.29 17.30
N ILE A 8 14.60 21.57 16.49
CA ILE A 8 13.98 20.32 16.90
C ILE A 8 15.13 19.32 16.98
N GLU A 9 15.68 19.19 18.18
CA GLU A 9 16.54 18.07 18.55
C GLU A 9 15.76 16.79 18.25
N LEU A 10 16.17 16.08 17.19
CA LEU A 10 15.82 14.69 16.92
C LEU A 10 16.51 13.82 17.95
N THR A 11 16.13 13.97 19.22
CA THR A 11 16.58 13.11 20.30
C THR A 11 15.85 11.78 20.17
N GLU A 12 16.58 10.78 19.71
CA GLU A 12 16.46 9.35 19.99
C GLU A 12 15.26 8.93 20.86
N LYS A 13 14.08 8.86 20.25
CA LYS A 13 13.10 7.84 20.54
C LYS A 13 12.72 7.24 19.21
N GLN A 14 13.11 5.97 18.99
CA GLN A 14 12.36 5.13 18.07
C GLN A 14 10.88 5.41 18.34
N PRO A 15 10.09 5.86 17.35
CA PRO A 15 8.66 5.90 17.54
C PRO A 15 8.28 4.49 17.97
N SER A 16 7.64 4.37 19.14
CA SER A 16 6.88 3.17 19.48
C SER A 16 6.12 2.78 18.21
N ILE A 17 6.25 1.53 17.74
CA ILE A 17 5.55 1.00 16.55
C ILE A 17 4.19 1.69 16.51
N ALA A 18 4.00 2.62 15.58
CA ALA A 18 2.75 3.34 15.51
C ALA A 18 1.72 2.28 15.13
N SER A 19 0.92 1.85 16.11
CA SER A 19 -0.12 0.80 15.98
C SER A 19 -1.32 1.28 15.16
N ASP A 20 -1.12 2.34 14.38
CA ASP A 20 -2.15 3.17 13.79
C ASP A 20 -2.35 2.83 12.31
N GLU A 21 -1.41 2.09 11.71
CA GLU A 21 -1.48 1.62 10.33
C GLU A 21 -0.85 0.24 10.17
N ASP A 22 -1.47 -0.60 9.33
CA ASP A 22 -0.84 -1.81 8.77
C ASP A 22 -0.50 -1.59 7.30
N TYR A 23 0.57 -2.25 6.85
CA TYR A 23 1.14 -2.06 5.52
C TYR A 23 1.59 -3.38 4.90
N ILE A 24 1.29 -3.60 3.62
CA ILE A 24 1.85 -4.73 2.85
C ILE A 24 2.27 -4.29 1.45
N ALA A 25 3.42 -4.80 1.00
CA ALA A 25 3.83 -4.70 -0.39
C ALA A 25 3.13 -5.80 -1.20
N LEU A 26 2.09 -5.42 -1.95
CA LEU A 26 1.45 -6.32 -2.90
C LEU A 26 2.38 -6.61 -4.09
N TYR A 27 3.27 -5.66 -4.39
CA TYR A 27 4.40 -5.83 -5.31
C TYR A 27 5.51 -4.85 -4.96
N GLU A 28 6.77 -5.29 -5.09
CA GLU A 28 7.93 -4.42 -5.01
C GLU A 28 9.09 -5.00 -5.84
N LYS A 29 9.62 -4.19 -6.77
CA LYS A 29 10.82 -4.51 -7.54
C LYS A 29 11.54 -3.22 -7.95
N GLY A 30 12.58 -2.86 -7.19
CA GLY A 30 13.34 -1.64 -7.45
C GLY A 30 12.48 -0.40 -7.18
N THR A 31 12.23 0.42 -8.20
CA THR A 31 11.39 1.62 -8.10
C THR A 31 9.91 1.34 -8.36
N GLU A 32 9.57 0.12 -8.80
CA GLU A 32 8.19 -0.26 -9.10
C GLU A 32 7.53 -0.92 -7.91
N TYR A 33 6.36 -0.42 -7.50
CA TYR A 33 5.67 -0.91 -6.33
C TYR A 33 4.15 -0.74 -6.37
N ILE A 34 3.48 -1.61 -5.62
CA ILE A 34 2.07 -1.54 -5.26
C ILE A 34 1.98 -1.78 -3.76
N TYR A 35 1.60 -0.77 -3.02
CA TYR A 35 1.49 -0.83 -1.56
C TYR A 35 0.06 -0.72 -1.12
N TYR A 36 -0.36 -1.58 -0.22
CA TYR A 36 -1.63 -1.47 0.47
C TYR A 36 -1.38 -0.94 1.89
N VAL A 37 -2.19 0.03 2.29
CA VAL A 37 -2.16 0.64 3.63
C VAL A 37 -3.56 0.58 4.21
N ARG A 38 -3.66 0.08 5.44
CA ARG A 38 -4.85 0.19 6.29
C ARG A 38 -4.54 1.15 7.42
N ASN A 39 -5.18 2.31 7.44
CA ASN A 39 -5.06 3.30 8.49
C ASN A 39 -6.25 3.20 9.45
N TYR A 40 -5.96 2.86 10.70
CA TYR A 40 -6.95 2.67 11.77
C TYR A 40 -7.47 4.00 12.33
N VAL A 41 -6.65 5.04 12.37
CA VAL A 41 -7.02 6.36 12.90
C VAL A 41 -8.07 7.03 12.02
N MET A 42 -7.87 6.98 10.70
CA MET A 42 -8.76 7.56 9.70
C MET A 42 -9.87 6.60 9.28
N SER A 43 -9.81 5.34 9.71
CA SER A 43 -10.69 4.24 9.26
C SER A 43 -10.73 4.15 7.73
N GLN A 44 -9.56 4.20 7.10
CA GLN A 44 -9.41 4.22 5.65
C GLN A 44 -8.41 3.17 5.18
N GLU A 45 -8.67 2.63 3.98
CA GLU A 45 -7.75 1.76 3.28
C GLU A 45 -7.50 2.34 1.90
N PHE A 46 -6.24 2.31 1.48
CA PHE A 46 -5.84 2.79 0.18
C PHE A 46 -4.64 2.01 -0.36
N ILE A 47 -4.46 2.11 -1.67
CA ILE A 47 -3.32 1.54 -2.38
C ILE A 47 -2.52 2.69 -2.99
N VAL A 48 -1.20 2.60 -2.90
CA VAL A 48 -0.26 3.52 -3.55
C VAL A 48 0.52 2.78 -4.63
N LEU A 49 0.51 3.30 -5.85
CA LEU A 49 1.32 2.78 -6.96
C LEU A 49 2.54 3.68 -7.20
N SER A 50 3.65 3.08 -7.63
CA SER A 50 4.72 3.83 -8.31
C SER A 50 4.23 4.40 -9.64
N ALA A 51 4.95 5.39 -10.18
CA ALA A 51 4.62 5.99 -11.47
C ALA A 51 4.60 4.94 -12.61
N GLY A 52 5.59 4.04 -12.68
CA GLY A 52 5.63 3.01 -13.72
C GLY A 52 4.47 2.03 -13.61
N MET A 53 4.17 1.52 -12.42
CA MET A 53 2.99 0.68 -12.18
C MET A 53 1.68 1.39 -12.52
N PHE A 54 1.57 2.69 -12.24
CA PHE A 54 0.41 3.49 -12.59
C PHE A 54 0.23 3.61 -14.11
N GLU A 55 1.32 3.81 -14.86
CA GLU A 55 1.30 3.90 -16.33
C GLU A 55 0.95 2.57 -17.02
N LEU A 56 1.14 1.43 -16.35
CA LEU A 56 0.70 0.12 -16.85
C LEU A 56 -0.83 -0.06 -16.82
N LEU A 57 -1.56 0.76 -16.07
CA LEU A 57 -3.01 0.69 -16.03
C LEU A 57 -3.64 1.26 -17.31
N PRO A 58 -4.73 0.65 -17.83
CA PRO A 58 -5.52 1.23 -18.89
C PRO A 58 -5.98 2.66 -18.55
N GLU A 59 -6.02 3.56 -19.55
CA GLU A 59 -6.34 4.98 -19.34
C GLU A 59 -7.69 5.20 -18.67
N GLU A 60 -8.68 4.38 -19.04
CA GLU A 60 -10.03 4.37 -18.47
C GLU A 60 -10.07 4.03 -16.97
N HIS A 61 -8.99 3.47 -16.44
CA HIS A 61 -8.87 3.03 -15.04
C HIS A 61 -7.85 3.87 -14.26
N ARG A 62 -7.20 4.86 -14.88
CA ARG A 62 -6.22 5.74 -14.23
C ARG A 62 -6.93 6.94 -13.57
N PRO A 63 -7.03 7.00 -12.22
CA PRO A 63 -7.48 8.20 -11.52
C PRO A 63 -6.46 9.33 -11.64
N ILE A 64 -6.81 10.53 -11.18
CA ILE A 64 -5.92 11.70 -11.23
C ILE A 64 -4.64 11.49 -10.38
N THR A 65 -4.70 10.61 -9.38
CA THR A 65 -3.62 10.35 -8.43
C THR A 65 -3.15 8.90 -8.51
N ASN A 66 -1.96 8.61 -7.99
CA ASN A 66 -1.46 7.24 -7.81
C ASN A 66 -1.97 6.57 -6.52
N VAL A 67 -2.96 7.17 -5.85
CA VAL A 67 -3.55 6.70 -4.60
C VAL A 67 -5.00 6.29 -4.86
N PHE A 68 -5.29 5.01 -4.63
CA PHE A 68 -6.56 4.38 -4.94
C PHE A 68 -7.27 4.07 -3.63
N VAL A 69 -8.52 4.48 -3.49
CA VAL A 69 -9.36 4.08 -2.35
C VAL A 69 -10.07 2.77 -2.65
N GLN A 70 -10.69 2.15 -1.65
CA GLN A 70 -11.34 0.83 -1.77
C GLN A 70 -12.25 0.69 -2.99
N SER A 71 -13.05 1.70 -3.34
CA SER A 71 -13.94 1.67 -4.51
C SER A 71 -13.20 1.58 -5.85
N ASN A 72 -11.89 1.81 -5.86
CA ASN A 72 -11.03 1.68 -7.03
C ASN A 72 -10.16 0.42 -7.00
N PHE A 73 -10.26 -0.45 -6.00
CA PHE A 73 -9.37 -1.62 -5.90
C PHE A 73 -9.56 -2.63 -7.03
N TYR A 74 -10.69 -2.60 -7.75
CA TYR A 74 -10.93 -3.40 -8.94
C TYR A 74 -9.82 -3.26 -10.00
N VAL A 75 -9.06 -2.14 -10.02
CA VAL A 75 -7.93 -1.94 -10.95
C VAL A 75 -6.82 -2.96 -10.73
N LEU A 76 -6.67 -3.48 -9.51
CA LEU A 76 -5.67 -4.51 -9.20
C LEU A 76 -5.92 -5.81 -9.99
N ARG A 77 -7.12 -6.04 -10.52
CA ARG A 77 -7.41 -7.20 -11.39
C ARG A 77 -6.46 -7.26 -12.59
N GLN A 78 -6.01 -6.10 -13.11
CA GLN A 78 -5.03 -6.02 -14.21
C GLN A 78 -3.63 -6.49 -13.79
N LEU A 79 -3.32 -6.43 -12.49
CA LEU A 79 -2.02 -6.72 -11.89
C LEU A 79 -2.03 -8.04 -11.09
N LYS A 80 -3.12 -8.83 -11.18
CA LYS A 80 -3.36 -10.05 -10.40
C LYS A 80 -2.19 -11.03 -10.42
N SER A 81 -1.68 -11.37 -11.61
CA SER A 81 -0.61 -12.36 -11.74
C SER A 81 0.67 -11.91 -11.03
N LEU A 82 1.00 -10.63 -11.15
CA LEU A 82 2.20 -10.01 -10.60
C LEU A 82 2.12 -9.90 -9.06
N ILE A 83 0.97 -9.49 -8.53
CA ILE A 83 0.72 -9.45 -7.07
C ILE A 83 0.75 -10.86 -6.48
N ARG A 84 0.04 -11.82 -7.12
CA ARG A 84 -0.01 -13.21 -6.65
C ARG A 84 1.39 -13.81 -6.61
N GLU A 85 2.18 -13.64 -7.66
CA GLU A 85 3.54 -14.15 -7.71
C GLU A 85 4.41 -13.54 -6.60
N HIS A 86 4.37 -12.22 -6.44
CA HIS A 86 5.17 -11.53 -5.44
C HIS A 86 4.82 -11.97 -4.01
N VAL A 87 3.54 -11.99 -3.63
CA VAL A 87 3.11 -12.38 -2.28
C VAL A 87 3.47 -13.83 -1.96
N LEU A 88 3.39 -14.74 -2.95
CA LEU A 88 3.81 -16.14 -2.78
C LEU A 88 5.32 -16.28 -2.60
N GLN A 89 6.11 -15.47 -3.31
CA GLN A 89 7.58 -15.54 -3.27
C GLN A 89 8.20 -14.74 -2.10
N SER A 90 7.53 -13.70 -1.62
CA SER A 90 8.04 -12.80 -0.57
C SER A 90 7.83 -13.33 0.85
N GLY A 91 7.12 -14.44 1.01
CA GLY A 91 6.80 -15.01 2.33
C GLY A 91 5.75 -14.23 3.12
N GLN A 92 5.05 -13.28 2.50
CA GLN A 92 4.09 -12.38 3.15
C GLN A 92 2.67 -12.95 3.26
N LEU A 93 2.46 -14.22 2.93
CA LEU A 93 1.13 -14.86 2.92
C LEU A 93 0.36 -14.72 4.24
N GLN A 94 1.02 -14.87 5.39
CA GLN A 94 0.36 -14.72 6.69
C GLN A 94 -0.08 -13.27 6.93
N HIS A 95 0.74 -12.30 6.51
CA HIS A 95 0.40 -10.88 6.63
C HIS A 95 -0.75 -10.51 5.68
N PHE A 96 -0.72 -11.03 4.45
CA PHE A 96 -1.82 -10.89 3.51
C PHE A 96 -3.13 -11.42 4.11
N TYR A 97 -3.11 -12.63 4.68
CA TYR A 97 -4.29 -13.21 5.31
C TYR A 97 -4.76 -12.40 6.52
N HIS A 98 -3.84 -11.87 7.33
CA HIS A 98 -4.20 -10.98 8.44
C HIS A 98 -4.93 -9.72 7.97
N LEU A 99 -4.47 -9.11 6.87
CA LEU A 99 -5.07 -7.91 6.32
C LEU A 99 -6.41 -8.18 5.64
N PHE A 100 -6.49 -9.15 4.75
CA PHE A 100 -7.66 -9.35 3.88
C PHE A 100 -8.63 -10.44 4.37
N ASN A 101 -8.25 -11.21 5.38
CA ASN A 101 -9.04 -12.31 5.95
C ASN A 101 -9.56 -13.31 4.89
N CYS A 102 -8.79 -13.52 3.82
CA CYS A 102 -9.12 -14.43 2.73
C CYS A 102 -7.87 -14.90 1.98
N SER A 103 -8.01 -15.90 1.12
CA SER A 103 -6.92 -16.31 0.22
C SER A 103 -6.69 -15.27 -0.87
N ILE A 104 -5.51 -15.28 -1.49
CA ILE A 104 -5.22 -14.42 -2.65
C ILE A 104 -6.24 -14.66 -3.78
N ALA A 105 -6.65 -15.91 -4.00
CA ALA A 105 -7.62 -16.23 -5.04
C ALA A 105 -8.97 -15.55 -4.75
N ASP A 106 -9.49 -15.74 -3.54
CA ASP A 106 -10.77 -15.16 -3.10
C ASP A 106 -10.72 -13.62 -3.11
N PHE A 107 -9.61 -13.04 -2.68
CA PHE A 107 -9.41 -11.58 -2.71
C PHE A 107 -9.70 -11.03 -4.12
N PHE A 108 -9.04 -11.57 -5.14
CA PHE A 108 -9.22 -11.10 -6.52
C PHE A 108 -10.58 -11.44 -7.13
N GLU A 109 -11.25 -12.49 -6.66
CA GLU A 109 -12.62 -12.80 -7.10
C GLU A 109 -13.62 -11.75 -6.62
N ASN A 110 -13.42 -11.22 -5.42
CA ASN A 110 -14.31 -10.26 -4.77
C ASN A 110 -13.98 -8.77 -5.03
N LEU A 111 -12.94 -8.46 -5.82
CA LEU A 111 -12.49 -7.08 -6.11
C LEU A 111 -13.39 -6.26 -7.02
#